data_AF-A0A3S0E1D0-F1
#
_entry.id   AF-A0A3S0E1D0-F1
#
_cell.length_a   1.000
_cell.length_b   1.000
_cell.length_c   1.000
_cell.angle_alpha   90.00
_cell.angle_beta   90.00
_cell.angle_gamma   90.00
#
_symmetry.space_group_name_H-M   'P 1'
#
loop_
_entity.id
_entity.type
_entity.pdbx_description
1 polymer ?
#
loop_
_entity_poly.entity_id
_entity_poly.type
_entity_poly.pdbx_seq_one_letter_code
_entity_poly.pdbx_strand_id
1 'polypeptide(L)'
;MCCNRRMCPMKNLSFRSKTILLVVFFNLVIAGVGLAAMAFHDWPAPDWIVGLVVLTVTVGISLMYLRTLRITYAPTADIDRVAKAISLGHLGHRIVGVPPEAEMANLCWAINDMLDQLETCFREQRTALDYAGQGKLFRRTQPGGLHGVFHDALDGANRSLDILNNNYKQELKNRLTSRLGQLNSSNLLSNMRTNQDDLRGISSATDELERLAQKNAEDAERSRDSMIQVSASLNDIIGKVEVTNTAIEQLNARSGEITQTVELIKTIADQTNLLALNAAIEAARAGEHGRGFAVVADEVRKLAENTIKASAEIGGVMGSLNQDAQQMLDDARQMKTLADASRDSVAELEQRFTTFADSARESLVRIGYVHDISFTSLAKVDHVVYKQNAYLAVNRGAGSDEAKAVSVDEHNCRFGKWFESDAGAIFKKYGAYQRMATPHAGVHRNMHEAMACLNQGWESHLDVQEKMYRAFEAAESASDEIMALLDEVVREKHGAAAAG
;
A
#
# COMPACT_ATOMS: atom_id res chain seq x y z
N MET A 1 46.36 -36.16 36.00
CA MET A 1 47.52 -36.47 36.86
C MET A 1 47.20 -37.73 37.68
N CYS A 2 47.58 -38.90 37.17
CA CYS A 2 47.47 -40.17 37.92
C CYS A 2 48.66 -40.28 38.87
N CYS A 3 48.41 -40.26 40.18
CA CYS A 3 49.42 -40.55 41.19
C CYS A 3 49.49 -42.07 41.40
N ASN A 4 50.58 -42.68 40.91
CA ASN A 4 50.90 -44.09 41.06
C ASN A 4 51.52 -44.31 42.45
N ARG A 5 50.79 -44.95 43.39
CA ARG A 5 51.35 -45.41 44.68
C ARG A 5 51.32 -46.93 44.76
N ARG A 6 52.51 -47.53 44.60
CA ARG A 6 52.80 -48.94 44.89
C ARG A 6 52.47 -49.26 46.36
N MET A 7 51.61 -50.23 46.58
CA MET A 7 51.24 -50.75 47.91
C MET A 7 52.23 -51.84 48.37
N CYS A 8 52.70 -51.71 49.60
CA CYS A 8 53.50 -52.69 50.33
C CYS A 8 52.56 -53.69 51.05
N PRO A 9 52.83 -55.02 51.11
CA PRO A 9 51.79 -56.02 51.42
C PRO A 9 51.42 -56.20 52.91
N MET A 10 51.97 -55.42 53.84
CA MET A 10 51.75 -55.61 55.29
C MET A 10 51.04 -54.45 56.01
N LYS A 11 50.12 -53.73 55.36
CA LYS A 11 49.44 -52.55 55.96
C LYS A 11 47.91 -52.61 56.09
N ASN A 12 47.25 -53.77 55.96
CA ASN A 12 45.78 -53.83 55.92
C ASN A 12 45.09 -54.42 57.16
N LEU A 13 45.71 -54.41 58.33
CA LEU A 13 44.93 -54.56 59.58
C LEU A 13 44.28 -53.21 59.89
N SER A 14 42.94 -53.16 59.91
CA SER A 14 42.20 -51.96 60.34
C SER A 14 42.68 -51.51 61.71
N PHE A 15 42.62 -50.21 62.01
CA PHE A 15 43.03 -49.67 63.33
C PHE A 15 42.40 -50.48 64.48
N ARG A 16 41.10 -50.81 64.33
CA ARG A 16 40.36 -51.70 65.22
C ARG A 16 41.02 -53.08 65.42
N SER A 17 41.48 -53.72 64.34
CA SER A 17 42.13 -55.04 64.41
C SER A 17 43.48 -54.99 65.11
N LYS A 18 44.24 -53.90 64.90
CA LYS A 18 45.52 -53.67 65.59
C LYS A 18 45.32 -53.44 67.09
N THR A 19 44.31 -52.65 67.47
CA THR A 19 44.02 -52.36 68.88
C THR A 19 43.48 -53.58 69.62
N ILE A 20 42.61 -54.39 68.98
CA ILE A 20 42.16 -55.67 69.57
C ILE A 20 43.35 -56.60 69.81
N LEU A 21 44.23 -56.76 68.82
CA LEU A 21 45.39 -57.64 68.94
C LEU A 21 46.35 -57.16 70.04
N LEU A 22 46.55 -55.85 70.17
CA LEU A 22 47.38 -55.25 71.21
C LEU A 22 46.77 -55.45 72.61
N VAL A 23 45.46 -55.23 72.77
CA VAL A 23 44.75 -55.47 74.05
C VAL A 23 44.81 -56.94 74.44
N VAL A 24 44.55 -57.86 73.51
CA VAL A 24 44.64 -59.31 73.77
C VAL A 24 46.06 -59.72 74.13
N PHE A 25 47.06 -59.20 73.42
CA PHE A 25 48.47 -59.44 73.72
C PHE A 25 48.86 -58.96 75.13
N PHE A 26 48.48 -57.74 75.52
CA PHE A 26 48.73 -57.23 76.88
C PHE A 26 48.05 -58.10 77.95
N ASN A 27 46.82 -58.56 77.72
CA ASN A 27 46.15 -59.48 78.65
C ASN A 27 46.87 -60.83 78.75
N LEU A 28 47.37 -61.39 77.64
CA LEU A 28 48.14 -62.63 77.63
C LEU A 28 49.50 -62.48 78.34
N VAL A 29 50.17 -61.34 78.16
CA VAL A 29 51.42 -61.03 78.88
C VAL A 29 51.16 -60.91 80.38
N ILE A 30 50.11 -60.21 80.80
CA ILE A 30 49.73 -60.08 82.22
C ILE A 30 49.36 -61.45 82.82
N ALA A 31 48.60 -62.27 82.09
CA ALA A 31 48.28 -63.63 82.51
C ALA A 31 49.54 -64.52 82.61
N GLY A 32 50.45 -64.44 81.62
CA GLY A 32 51.70 -65.19 81.61
C GLY A 32 52.66 -64.77 82.72
N VAL A 33 52.81 -63.47 82.99
CA VAL A 33 53.58 -62.95 84.12
C VAL A 33 52.95 -63.36 85.45
N GLY A 34 51.62 -63.33 85.55
CA GLY A 34 50.90 -63.81 86.74
C GLY A 34 51.12 -65.30 87.01
N LEU A 35 51.03 -66.14 85.97
CA LEU A 35 51.31 -67.59 86.07
C LEU A 35 52.78 -67.89 86.39
N ALA A 36 53.72 -67.13 85.82
CA ALA A 36 55.14 -67.26 86.13
C ALA A 36 55.43 -66.84 87.59
N ALA A 37 54.85 -65.74 88.05
CA ALA A 37 54.97 -65.31 89.45
C ALA A 37 54.43 -66.38 90.43
N MET A 38 53.33 -67.06 90.07
CA MET A 38 52.80 -68.20 90.83
C MET A 38 53.73 -69.43 90.82
N ALA A 39 54.48 -69.66 89.74
CA ALA A 39 55.36 -70.82 89.61
C ALA A 39 56.72 -70.65 90.31
N PHE A 40 57.21 -69.42 90.46
CA PHE A 40 58.54 -69.13 91.02
C PHE A 40 58.53 -68.65 92.48
N HIS A 41 57.38 -68.35 93.06
CA HIS A 41 57.25 -67.83 94.42
C HIS A 41 56.26 -68.69 95.23
N ASP A 42 56.67 -69.21 96.40
CA ASP A 42 55.81 -69.98 97.32
C ASP A 42 54.76 -69.08 98.01
N TRP A 43 53.82 -68.55 97.22
CA TRP A 43 52.77 -67.66 97.74
C TRP A 43 51.78 -68.45 98.60
N PRO A 44 51.47 -68.01 99.84
CA PRO A 44 50.41 -68.58 100.64
C PRO A 44 49.05 -68.43 99.93
N ALA A 45 48.14 -69.38 100.17
CA ALA A 45 46.83 -69.47 99.48
C ALA A 45 46.01 -68.16 99.35
N PRO A 46 46.06 -67.17 100.27
CA PRO A 46 45.36 -65.89 100.12
C PRO A 46 45.87 -65.03 98.94
N ASP A 47 47.14 -65.16 98.56
CA ASP A 47 47.77 -64.31 97.54
C ASP A 47 47.34 -64.70 96.11
N TRP A 48 46.90 -65.95 95.90
CA TRP A 48 46.31 -66.40 94.64
C TRP A 48 44.98 -65.68 94.34
N ILE A 49 44.23 -65.33 95.39
CA ILE A 49 42.99 -64.57 95.28
C ILE A 49 43.29 -63.16 94.75
N VAL A 50 44.38 -62.54 95.21
CA VAL A 50 44.81 -61.21 94.75
C VAL A 50 45.20 -61.25 93.28
N GLY A 51 45.96 -62.25 92.83
CA GLY A 51 46.32 -62.44 91.42
C GLY A 51 45.10 -62.65 90.51
N LEU A 52 44.13 -63.45 90.96
CA LEU A 52 42.88 -63.68 90.22
C LEU A 52 42.02 -62.41 90.12
N VAL A 53 41.94 -61.61 91.20
CA VAL A 53 41.23 -60.33 91.22
C VAL A 53 41.88 -59.33 90.26
N VAL A 54 43.20 -59.22 90.24
CA VAL A 54 43.92 -58.33 89.30
C VAL A 54 43.69 -58.75 87.85
N LEU A 55 43.71 -60.05 87.55
CA LEU A 55 43.45 -60.57 86.21
C LEU A 55 42.00 -60.29 85.77
N THR A 56 41.01 -60.55 86.63
CA THR A 56 39.59 -60.32 86.31
C THR A 56 39.28 -58.83 86.12
N VAL A 57 39.85 -57.94 86.92
CA VAL A 57 39.71 -56.49 86.76
C VAL A 57 40.37 -56.01 85.46
N THR A 58 41.56 -56.52 85.14
CA THR A 58 42.28 -56.16 83.90
C THR A 58 41.53 -56.63 82.65
N VAL A 59 40.97 -57.84 82.68
CA VAL A 59 40.10 -58.37 81.61
C VAL A 59 38.81 -57.55 81.53
N GLY A 60 38.22 -57.18 82.66
CA GLY A 60 37.02 -56.34 82.73
C GLY A 60 37.23 -54.95 82.11
N ILE A 61 38.32 -54.26 82.49
CA ILE A 61 38.72 -52.96 81.92
C ILE A 61 39.02 -53.11 80.43
N SER A 62 39.68 -54.19 80.02
CA SER A 62 39.98 -54.47 78.60
C SER A 62 38.73 -54.71 77.77
N LEU A 63 37.76 -55.48 78.29
CA LEU A 63 36.47 -55.70 77.64
C LEU A 63 35.67 -54.40 77.56
N MET A 64 35.68 -53.59 78.63
CA MET A 64 35.04 -52.28 78.64
C MET A 64 35.69 -51.33 77.61
N TYR A 65 37.02 -51.29 77.53
CA TYR A 65 37.77 -50.51 76.54
C TYR A 65 37.50 -50.97 75.10
N LEU A 66 37.47 -52.29 74.85
CA LEU A 66 37.12 -52.84 73.54
C LEU A 66 35.67 -52.57 73.15
N ARG A 67 34.74 -52.57 74.12
CA ARG A 67 33.34 -52.18 73.92
C ARG A 67 33.23 -50.70 73.56
N THR A 68 33.91 -49.82 74.30
CA THR A 68 33.97 -48.38 74.00
C THR A 68 34.53 -48.14 72.61
N LEU A 69 35.69 -48.73 72.27
CA LEU A 69 36.28 -48.64 70.93
C LEU A 69 35.33 -49.14 69.82
N ARG A 70 34.59 -50.23 70.08
CA ARG A 70 33.63 -50.75 69.11
C ARG A 70 32.50 -49.76 68.85
N ILE A 71 31.98 -49.09 69.88
CA ILE A 71 30.90 -48.11 69.76
C ILE A 71 31.42 -46.82 69.10
N THR A 72 32.55 -46.29 69.56
CA THR A 72 33.16 -45.06 69.04
C THR A 72 33.51 -45.16 67.56
N TYR A 73 34.07 -46.28 67.11
CA TYR A 73 34.48 -46.47 65.71
C TYR A 73 33.47 -47.24 64.84
N ALA A 74 32.30 -47.62 65.38
CA ALA A 74 31.26 -48.30 64.60
C ALA A 74 30.91 -47.56 63.29
N PRO A 75 30.75 -46.21 63.26
CA PRO A 75 30.32 -45.51 62.05
C PRO A 75 31.37 -45.43 60.94
N THR A 76 32.63 -45.78 61.20
CA THR A 76 33.73 -45.61 60.20
C THR A 76 33.53 -46.43 58.93
N ALA A 77 32.99 -47.65 59.05
CA ALA A 77 32.70 -48.49 57.89
C ALA A 77 31.56 -47.91 57.05
N ASP A 78 30.56 -47.30 57.69
CA ASP A 78 29.45 -46.65 56.99
C ASP A 78 29.88 -45.36 56.31
N ILE A 79 30.74 -44.56 56.95
CA ILE A 79 31.36 -43.37 56.33
C ILE A 79 32.15 -43.77 55.07
N ASP A 80 32.99 -44.82 55.13
CA ASP A 80 33.73 -45.31 53.96
C ASP A 80 32.80 -45.79 52.83
N ARG A 81 31.73 -46.52 53.19
CA ARG A 81 30.72 -46.98 52.23
C ARG A 81 30.01 -45.81 51.55
N VAL A 82 29.55 -44.83 52.32
CA VAL A 82 28.86 -43.64 51.79
C VAL A 82 29.82 -42.79 50.97
N ALA A 83 31.06 -42.59 51.42
CA ALA A 83 32.09 -41.87 50.66
C ALA A 83 32.38 -42.52 49.29
N LYS A 84 32.45 -43.86 49.23
CA LYS A 84 32.55 -44.59 47.96
C LYS A 84 31.33 -44.40 47.08
N ALA A 85 30.13 -44.46 47.64
CA ALA A 85 28.89 -44.20 46.88
C ALA A 85 28.87 -42.78 46.29
N ILE A 86 29.25 -41.76 47.06
CA ILE A 86 29.39 -40.38 46.60
C ILE A 86 30.40 -40.29 45.46
N SER A 87 31.55 -40.96 45.57
CA SER A 87 32.58 -40.96 44.51
C SER A 87 32.10 -41.55 43.18
N LEU A 88 31.05 -42.38 43.21
CA LEU A 88 30.38 -42.94 42.04
C LEU A 88 29.18 -42.10 41.58
N GLY A 89 28.91 -40.96 42.20
CA GLY A 89 27.78 -40.08 41.89
C GLY A 89 26.45 -40.47 42.56
N HIS A 90 26.45 -41.43 43.49
CA HIS A 90 25.24 -41.88 44.20
C HIS A 90 25.03 -41.10 45.49
N LEU A 91 24.29 -40.00 45.42
CA LEU A 91 24.03 -39.13 46.57
C LEU A 91 22.92 -39.62 47.50
N GLY A 92 22.12 -40.63 47.13
CA GLY A 92 20.98 -41.10 47.94
C GLY A 92 21.31 -41.97 49.16
N HIS A 93 22.58 -42.29 49.40
CA HIS A 93 22.98 -43.10 50.56
C HIS A 93 23.09 -42.24 51.82
N ARG A 94 22.67 -42.77 52.97
CA ARG A 94 22.77 -42.10 54.28
C ARG A 94 23.44 -43.01 55.31
N ILE A 95 24.14 -42.39 56.25
CA ILE A 95 24.67 -43.07 57.43
C ILE A 95 23.52 -43.21 58.43
N VAL A 96 23.12 -44.44 58.72
CA VAL A 96 21.96 -44.77 59.57
C VAL A 96 22.39 -45.56 60.81
N GLY A 97 21.58 -45.52 61.87
CA GLY A 97 21.85 -46.31 63.08
C GLY A 97 23.04 -45.82 63.92
N VAL A 98 23.32 -44.52 63.87
CA VAL A 98 24.41 -43.88 64.62
C VAL A 98 24.07 -43.82 66.12
N PRO A 99 24.84 -44.47 67.00
CA PRO A 99 24.61 -44.37 68.44
C PRO A 99 24.74 -42.91 68.91
N PRO A 100 23.83 -42.38 69.75
CA PRO A 100 23.93 -41.00 70.26
C PRO A 100 25.23 -40.72 71.03
N GLU A 101 25.78 -41.75 71.67
CA GLU A 101 27.02 -41.70 72.46
C GLU A 101 28.30 -41.84 71.60
N ALA A 102 28.17 -42.08 70.30
CA ALA A 102 29.34 -42.20 69.43
C ALA A 102 29.99 -40.82 69.23
N GLU A 103 31.31 -40.75 69.44
CA GLU A 103 32.09 -39.52 69.27
C GLU A 103 31.97 -38.93 67.85
N MET A 104 31.76 -39.81 66.86
CA MET A 104 31.59 -39.44 65.45
C MET A 104 30.13 -39.14 65.06
N ALA A 105 29.19 -39.10 66.02
CA ALA A 105 27.77 -38.93 65.70
C ALA A 105 27.49 -37.61 64.98
N ASN A 106 28.05 -36.50 65.48
CA ASN A 106 27.92 -35.18 64.85
C ASN A 106 28.50 -35.16 63.43
N LEU A 107 29.61 -35.86 63.19
CA LEU A 107 30.20 -35.99 61.85
C LEU A 107 29.26 -36.75 60.91
N CYS A 108 28.62 -37.83 61.37
CA CYS A 108 27.68 -38.61 60.56
C CYS A 108 26.44 -37.78 60.19
N TRP A 109 25.89 -37.02 61.14
CA TRP A 109 24.77 -36.11 60.88
C TRP A 109 25.15 -34.97 59.94
N ALA A 110 26.32 -34.36 60.11
CA ALA A 110 26.81 -33.32 59.20
C ALA A 110 27.06 -33.86 57.78
N ILE A 111 27.54 -35.10 57.63
CA ILE A 111 27.67 -35.75 56.31
C ILE A 111 26.30 -35.98 55.69
N ASN A 112 25.31 -36.48 56.45
CA ASN A 112 23.95 -36.68 55.95
C ASN A 112 23.30 -35.36 55.53
N ASP A 113 23.41 -34.30 56.33
CA ASP A 113 22.88 -32.97 56.00
C ASP A 113 23.53 -32.40 54.73
N MET A 114 24.86 -32.51 54.61
CA MET A 114 25.57 -32.13 53.39
C MET A 114 25.04 -32.90 52.16
N LEU A 115 24.76 -34.20 52.31
CA LEU A 115 24.22 -35.03 51.23
C LEU A 115 22.78 -34.67 50.88
N ASP A 116 21.94 -34.37 51.87
CA ASP A 116 20.57 -33.90 51.66
C ASP A 116 20.56 -32.60 50.86
N GLN A 117 21.44 -31.65 51.21
CA GLN A 117 21.58 -30.38 50.50
C GLN A 117 22.13 -30.59 49.07
N LEU A 118 23.17 -31.42 48.90
CA LEU A 118 23.74 -31.74 47.59
C LEU A 118 22.72 -32.42 46.66
N GLU A 119 22.07 -33.49 47.14
CA GLU A 119 21.11 -34.26 46.35
C GLU A 119 19.92 -33.41 45.94
N THR A 120 19.35 -32.64 46.87
CA THR A 120 18.20 -31.76 46.60
C THR A 120 18.58 -30.68 45.59
N CYS A 121 19.72 -30.00 45.79
CA CYS A 121 20.21 -28.99 44.85
C CYS A 121 20.36 -29.54 43.43
N PHE A 122 21.07 -30.66 43.26
CA PHE A 122 21.26 -31.25 41.94
C PHE A 122 19.96 -31.77 41.32
N ARG A 123 19.05 -32.33 42.12
CA ARG A 123 17.75 -32.81 41.64
C ARG A 123 16.87 -31.68 41.14
N GLU A 124 16.78 -30.58 41.90
CA GLU A 124 16.01 -29.39 41.50
C GLU A 124 16.60 -28.75 40.25
N GLN A 125 17.93 -28.57 40.21
CA GLN A 125 18.61 -27.99 39.06
C GLN A 125 18.41 -28.83 37.80
N ARG A 126 18.58 -30.15 37.88
CA ARG A 126 18.35 -31.07 36.75
C ARG A 126 16.91 -30.98 36.23
N THR A 127 15.93 -30.99 37.13
CA THR A 127 14.51 -30.98 36.75
C THR A 127 14.13 -29.66 36.07
N ALA A 128 14.57 -28.52 36.63
CA ALA A 128 14.29 -27.22 36.03
C ALA A 128 14.97 -27.05 34.66
N LEU A 129 16.21 -27.52 34.51
CA LEU A 129 16.93 -27.47 33.23
C LEU A 129 16.33 -28.42 32.18
N ASP A 130 15.85 -29.60 32.56
CA ASP A 130 15.18 -30.52 31.63
C ASP A 130 13.88 -29.91 31.08
N TYR A 131 13.07 -29.29 31.94
CA TYR A 131 11.88 -28.55 31.52
C TYR A 131 12.24 -27.36 30.62
N ALA A 132 13.27 -26.59 30.98
CA ALA A 132 13.77 -25.49 30.15
C ALA A 132 14.25 -25.98 28.77
N GLY A 133 14.93 -27.12 28.70
CA GLY A 133 15.36 -27.76 27.46
C GLY A 133 14.20 -28.18 26.55
N GLN A 134 13.02 -28.42 27.11
CA GLN A 134 11.77 -28.68 26.39
C GLN A 134 10.96 -27.39 26.08
N GLY A 135 11.51 -26.20 26.34
CA GLY A 135 10.81 -24.92 26.18
C GLY A 135 9.78 -24.60 27.28
N LYS A 136 9.72 -25.40 28.35
CA LYS A 136 8.76 -25.26 29.46
C LYS A 136 9.38 -24.45 30.60
N LEU A 137 9.51 -23.15 30.40
CA LEU A 137 10.22 -22.23 31.32
C LEU A 137 9.43 -21.84 32.60
N PHE A 138 8.28 -22.46 32.84
CA PHE A 138 7.47 -22.22 34.03
C PHE A 138 7.98 -22.95 35.28
N ARG A 139 8.78 -24.03 35.15
CA ARG A 139 9.30 -24.80 36.29
C ARG A 139 10.52 -24.12 36.92
N ARG A 140 10.32 -23.54 38.10
CA ARG A 140 11.35 -22.88 38.92
C ARG A 140 11.96 -23.83 39.93
N THR A 141 13.25 -23.71 40.22
CA THR A 141 13.91 -24.47 41.30
C THR A 141 13.34 -24.03 42.65
N GLN A 142 13.34 -24.94 43.63
CA GLN A 142 12.85 -24.68 44.98
C GLN A 142 14.02 -24.58 45.97
N PRO A 143 14.48 -23.35 46.31
CA PRO A 143 15.60 -23.14 47.24
C PRO A 143 15.24 -23.36 48.71
N GLY A 144 13.94 -23.45 49.04
CA GLY A 144 13.46 -23.61 50.41
C GLY A 144 14.05 -24.84 51.10
N GLY A 145 14.59 -24.65 52.31
CA GLY A 145 15.22 -25.71 53.10
C GLY A 145 16.71 -25.95 52.81
N LEU A 146 17.28 -25.27 51.82
CA LEU A 146 18.72 -25.24 51.57
C LEU A 146 19.37 -23.99 52.17
N HIS A 147 20.69 -24.03 52.39
CA HIS A 147 21.42 -22.95 53.05
C HIS A 147 22.74 -22.65 52.32
N GLY A 148 23.23 -21.41 52.48
CA GLY A 148 24.49 -20.98 51.91
C GLY A 148 24.55 -21.18 50.39
N VAL A 149 25.67 -21.74 49.91
CA VAL A 149 25.95 -21.88 48.48
C VAL A 149 24.90 -22.70 47.70
N PHE A 150 24.20 -23.63 48.35
CA PHE A 150 23.17 -24.45 47.70
C PHE A 150 21.90 -23.65 47.42
N HIS A 151 21.49 -22.82 48.38
CA HIS A 151 20.39 -21.88 48.22
C HIS A 151 20.72 -20.88 47.10
N ASP A 152 21.89 -20.25 47.18
CA ASP A 152 22.35 -19.25 46.22
C ASP A 152 22.46 -19.82 44.79
N ALA A 153 22.86 -21.09 44.66
CA ALA A 153 22.92 -21.78 43.37
C ALA A 153 21.53 -21.97 42.75
N LEU A 154 20.53 -22.40 43.53
CA LEU A 154 19.16 -22.56 43.03
C LEU A 154 18.51 -21.21 42.70
N ASP A 155 18.75 -20.17 43.49
CA ASP A 155 18.32 -18.81 43.18
C ASP A 155 18.99 -18.26 41.92
N GLY A 156 20.30 -18.50 41.76
CA GLY A 156 21.04 -18.20 40.55
C GLY A 156 20.42 -18.87 39.32
N ALA A 157 20.06 -20.16 39.43
CA ALA A 157 19.37 -20.88 38.37
C ALA A 157 18.02 -20.25 38.03
N ASN A 158 17.23 -19.83 39.03
CA ASN A 158 15.97 -19.13 38.80
C ASN A 158 16.15 -17.81 38.04
N ARG A 159 17.18 -17.01 38.39
CA ARG A 159 17.51 -15.79 37.64
C ARG A 159 17.89 -16.08 36.18
N SER A 160 18.64 -17.15 35.93
CA SER A 160 18.95 -17.59 34.55
C SER A 160 17.70 -18.01 33.78
N LEU A 161 16.76 -18.71 34.43
CA LEU A 161 15.48 -19.09 33.83
C LEU A 161 14.61 -17.88 33.49
N ASP A 162 14.63 -16.82 34.31
CA ASP A 162 13.96 -15.55 33.99
C ASP A 162 14.49 -14.92 32.70
N ILE A 163 15.83 -14.85 32.58
CA ILE A 163 16.49 -14.32 31.39
C ILE A 163 16.12 -15.16 30.16
N LEU A 164 16.17 -16.49 30.27
CA LEU A 164 15.78 -17.39 29.18
C LEU A 164 14.31 -17.22 28.78
N ASN A 165 13.41 -17.05 29.75
CA ASN A 165 11.98 -16.83 29.48
C ASN A 165 11.73 -15.50 28.77
N ASN A 166 12.40 -14.44 29.18
CA ASN A 166 12.31 -13.14 28.51
C ASN A 166 12.88 -13.20 27.08
N ASN A 167 14.02 -13.87 26.89
CA ASN A 167 14.61 -14.09 25.57
C ASN A 167 13.67 -14.91 24.66
N TYR A 168 13.03 -15.95 25.20
CA TYR A 168 12.07 -16.76 24.45
C TYR A 168 10.85 -15.94 24.01
N LYS A 169 10.29 -15.10 24.88
CA LYS A 169 9.21 -14.16 24.51
C LYS A 169 9.65 -13.16 23.45
N GLN A 170 10.86 -12.62 23.56
CA GLN A 170 11.40 -11.70 22.56
C GLN A 170 11.59 -12.39 21.21
N GLU A 171 12.04 -13.65 21.20
CA GLU A 171 12.18 -14.44 19.98
C GLU A 171 10.83 -14.68 19.30
N LEU A 172 9.79 -15.05 20.07
CA LEU A 172 8.43 -15.18 19.56
C LEU A 172 7.93 -13.86 18.95
N LYS A 173 8.14 -12.73 19.64
CA LYS A 173 7.78 -11.41 19.14
C LYS A 173 8.51 -11.09 17.82
N ASN A 174 9.83 -11.26 17.79
CA ASN A 174 10.65 -11.03 16.60
C ASN A 174 10.21 -11.89 15.42
N ARG A 175 9.87 -13.16 15.66
CA ARG A 175 9.39 -14.09 14.63
C ARG A 175 8.10 -13.59 13.98
N LEU A 176 7.09 -13.23 14.78
CA LEU A 176 5.82 -12.74 14.24
C LEU A 176 6.00 -11.40 13.52
N THR A 177 6.70 -10.44 14.13
CA THR A 177 6.95 -9.13 13.52
C THR A 177 7.74 -9.26 12.21
N SER A 178 8.68 -10.20 12.12
CA SER A 178 9.42 -10.48 10.89
C SER A 178 8.50 -11.06 9.80
N ARG A 179 7.67 -12.06 10.13
CA ARG A 179 6.69 -12.64 9.17
C ARG A 179 5.69 -11.61 8.68
N LEU A 180 5.12 -10.81 9.58
CA LEU A 180 4.21 -9.72 9.22
C LEU A 180 4.94 -8.63 8.43
N GLY A 181 6.20 -8.34 8.74
CA GLY A 181 7.04 -7.41 7.98
C GLY A 181 7.25 -7.86 6.53
N GLN A 182 7.55 -9.14 6.30
CA GLN A 182 7.67 -9.72 4.95
C GLN A 182 6.34 -9.68 4.19
N LEU A 183 5.24 -10.07 4.84
CA LEU A 183 3.90 -10.00 4.26
C LEU A 183 3.52 -8.55 3.90
N ASN A 184 3.76 -7.60 4.80
CA ASN A 184 3.51 -6.19 4.56
C ASN A 184 4.36 -5.65 3.41
N SER A 185 5.69 -5.87 3.43
CA SER A 185 6.58 -5.31 2.41
C SER A 185 6.29 -5.83 1.01
N SER A 186 5.97 -7.13 0.86
CA SER A 186 5.62 -7.71 -0.44
C SER A 186 4.31 -7.14 -0.99
N ASN A 187 3.26 -7.10 -0.18
CA ASN A 187 1.96 -6.54 -0.58
C ASN A 187 2.02 -5.02 -0.77
N LEU A 188 2.70 -4.28 0.10
CA LEU A 188 2.83 -2.84 -0.02
C LEU A 188 3.56 -2.45 -1.31
N LEU A 189 4.64 -3.15 -1.66
CA LEU A 189 5.37 -2.89 -2.90
C LEU A 189 4.51 -3.19 -4.14
N SER A 190 3.76 -4.29 -4.13
CA SER A 190 2.85 -4.64 -5.23
C SER A 190 1.72 -3.60 -5.38
N ASN A 191 1.09 -3.21 -4.27
CA ASN A 191 0.05 -2.17 -4.25
C ASN A 191 0.59 -0.81 -4.73
N MET A 192 1.80 -0.42 -4.30
CA MET A 192 2.44 0.83 -4.76
C MET A 192 2.78 0.79 -6.25
N ARG A 193 3.18 -0.37 -6.79
CA ARG A 193 3.45 -0.54 -8.22
C ARG A 193 2.17 -0.41 -9.04
N THR A 194 1.10 -1.08 -8.63
CA THR A 194 -0.22 -0.98 -9.28
C THR A 194 -0.69 0.48 -9.30
N ASN A 195 -0.59 1.17 -8.16
CA ASN A 195 -0.98 2.57 -8.09
C ASN A 195 -0.07 3.49 -8.92
N GLN A 196 1.23 3.18 -9.01
CA GLN A 196 2.15 3.91 -9.90
C GLN A 196 1.78 3.72 -11.38
N ASP A 197 1.36 2.52 -11.76
CA ASP A 197 0.93 2.23 -13.13
C ASP A 197 -0.40 2.95 -13.46
N ASP A 198 -1.34 3.02 -12.52
CA ASP A 198 -2.56 3.83 -12.65
C ASP A 198 -2.22 5.31 -12.87
N LEU A 199 -1.31 5.88 -12.06
CA LEU A 199 -0.87 7.28 -12.18
C LEU A 199 -0.16 7.58 -13.50
N ARG A 200 0.62 6.62 -14.04
CA ARG A 200 1.21 6.75 -15.38
C ARG A 200 0.13 6.77 -16.46
N GLY A 201 -0.86 5.89 -16.35
CA GLY A 201 -2.01 5.86 -17.26
C GLY A 201 -2.80 7.16 -17.24
N ILE A 202 -3.05 7.71 -16.04
CA ILE A 202 -3.68 9.01 -15.84
C ILE A 202 -2.88 10.11 -16.52
N SER A 203 -1.58 10.22 -16.24
CA SER A 203 -0.72 11.24 -16.84
C SER A 203 -0.75 11.18 -18.37
N SER A 204 -0.60 9.99 -18.96
CA SER A 204 -0.64 9.83 -20.41
C SER A 204 -1.99 10.22 -21.02
N ALA A 205 -3.10 9.89 -20.35
CA ALA A 205 -4.43 10.28 -20.82
C ALA A 205 -4.69 11.78 -20.64
N THR A 206 -4.11 12.42 -19.61
CA THR A 206 -4.16 13.86 -19.40
C THR A 206 -3.35 14.61 -20.46
N ASP A 207 -2.16 14.14 -20.84
CA ASP A 207 -1.35 14.76 -21.91
C ASP A 207 -2.10 14.74 -23.25
N GLU A 208 -2.77 13.63 -23.56
CA GLU A 208 -3.58 13.52 -24.78
C GLU A 208 -4.82 14.41 -24.74
N LEU A 209 -5.46 14.55 -23.56
CA LEU A 209 -6.55 15.49 -23.34
C LEU A 209 -6.10 16.94 -23.55
N GLU A 210 -4.92 17.32 -23.05
CA GLU A 210 -4.35 18.65 -23.25
C GLU A 210 -4.12 18.91 -24.74
N ARG A 211 -3.55 17.95 -25.47
CA ARG A 211 -3.33 18.04 -26.91
C ARG A 211 -4.64 18.21 -27.68
N LEU A 212 -5.69 17.46 -27.33
CA LEU A 212 -7.01 17.58 -27.95
C LEU A 212 -7.66 18.94 -27.63
N ALA A 213 -7.57 19.40 -26.38
CA ALA A 213 -8.11 20.69 -25.97
C ALA A 213 -7.43 21.87 -26.69
N GLN A 214 -6.10 21.82 -26.81
CA GLN A 214 -5.32 22.82 -27.55
C GLN A 214 -5.71 22.85 -29.02
N LYS A 215 -5.81 21.68 -29.67
CA LYS A 215 -6.27 21.59 -31.06
C LYS A 215 -7.68 22.16 -31.23
N ASN A 216 -8.60 21.83 -30.32
CA ASN A 216 -9.97 22.36 -30.35
C ASN A 216 -10.01 23.88 -30.21
N ALA A 217 -9.17 24.46 -29.35
CA ALA A 217 -9.05 25.91 -29.20
C ALA A 217 -8.56 26.56 -30.49
N GLU A 218 -7.53 26.01 -31.13
CA GLU A 218 -7.01 26.51 -32.41
C GLU A 218 -8.02 26.40 -33.54
N ASP A 219 -8.72 25.26 -33.66
CA ASP A 219 -9.75 25.05 -34.69
C ASP A 219 -10.93 26.02 -34.48
N ALA A 220 -11.29 26.32 -33.23
CA ALA A 220 -12.32 27.31 -32.90
C ALA A 220 -11.88 28.74 -33.26
N GLU A 221 -10.64 29.13 -32.97
CA GLU A 221 -10.10 30.44 -33.35
C GLU A 221 -10.07 30.62 -34.87
N ARG A 222 -9.56 29.63 -35.61
CA ARG A 222 -9.54 29.66 -37.08
C ARG A 222 -10.95 29.72 -37.67
N SER A 223 -11.90 28.99 -37.08
CA SER A 223 -13.30 29.02 -37.53
C SER A 223 -13.94 30.38 -37.27
N ARG A 224 -13.62 31.03 -36.14
CA ARG A 224 -14.07 32.39 -35.84
C ARG A 224 -13.56 33.39 -36.89
N ASP A 225 -12.28 33.31 -37.24
CA ASP A 225 -11.67 34.23 -38.21
C ASP A 225 -12.24 34.01 -39.63
N SER A 226 -12.47 32.77 -40.05
CA SER A 226 -13.19 32.45 -41.30
C SER A 226 -14.62 33.01 -41.31
N MET A 227 -15.34 32.94 -40.19
CA MET A 227 -16.68 33.52 -40.09
C MET A 227 -16.69 35.05 -40.21
N ILE A 228 -15.68 35.73 -39.65
CA ILE A 228 -15.52 37.19 -39.81
C ILE A 228 -15.30 37.53 -41.29
N GLN A 229 -14.47 36.76 -42.00
CA GLN A 229 -14.24 36.96 -43.44
C GLN A 229 -15.50 36.75 -44.28
N VAL A 230 -16.25 35.66 -44.04
CA VAL A 230 -17.52 35.40 -44.73
C VAL A 230 -18.52 36.54 -44.47
N SER A 231 -18.64 37.01 -43.23
CA SER A 231 -19.51 38.14 -42.88
C SER A 231 -19.12 39.42 -43.63
N ALA A 232 -17.81 39.72 -43.72
CA ALA A 232 -17.33 40.86 -44.48
C ALA A 232 -17.63 40.73 -45.99
N SER A 233 -17.42 39.56 -46.60
CA SER A 233 -17.74 39.31 -48.01
C SER A 233 -19.24 39.42 -48.29
N LEU A 234 -20.10 38.93 -47.40
CA LEU A 234 -21.55 39.07 -47.54
C LEU A 234 -21.99 40.54 -47.45
N ASN A 235 -21.39 41.34 -46.56
CA ASN A 235 -21.66 42.78 -46.50
C ASN A 235 -21.21 43.51 -47.77
N ASP A 236 -20.07 43.13 -48.37
CA ASP A 236 -19.62 43.71 -49.64
C ASP A 236 -20.56 43.36 -50.81
N ILE A 237 -21.06 42.12 -50.85
CA ILE A 237 -22.09 41.70 -51.81
C ILE A 237 -23.34 42.55 -51.63
N ILE A 238 -23.83 42.74 -50.40
CA ILE A 238 -25.02 43.57 -50.11
C ILE A 238 -24.80 45.01 -50.63
N GLY A 239 -23.65 45.61 -50.34
CA GLY A 239 -23.32 46.96 -50.83
C GLY A 239 -23.28 47.05 -52.36
N LYS A 240 -22.71 46.06 -53.05
CA LYS A 240 -22.71 46.00 -54.52
C LYS A 240 -24.10 45.78 -55.11
N VAL A 241 -24.97 45.03 -54.44
CA VAL A 241 -26.38 44.89 -54.82
C VAL A 241 -27.07 46.25 -54.76
N GLU A 242 -26.87 47.04 -53.71
CA GLU A 242 -27.45 48.38 -53.57
C GLU A 242 -26.97 49.35 -54.67
N VAL A 243 -25.66 49.35 -54.97
CA VAL A 243 -25.07 50.14 -56.06
C VAL A 243 -25.66 49.73 -57.41
N THR A 244 -25.75 48.42 -57.67
CA THR A 244 -26.33 47.89 -58.91
C THR A 244 -27.81 48.27 -59.04
N ASN A 245 -28.57 48.21 -57.95
CA ASN A 245 -29.98 48.62 -57.94
C ASN A 245 -30.14 50.11 -58.28
N THR A 246 -29.29 50.96 -57.70
CA THR A 246 -29.28 52.41 -58.00
C THR A 246 -28.94 52.65 -59.47
N ALA A 247 -27.98 51.91 -60.04
CA ALA A 247 -27.64 51.99 -61.46
C ALA A 247 -28.80 51.54 -62.37
N ILE A 248 -29.56 50.50 -61.98
CA ILE A 248 -30.78 50.07 -62.69
C ILE A 248 -31.84 51.18 -62.68
N GLU A 249 -32.06 51.86 -61.56
CA GLU A 249 -32.99 52.97 -61.48
C GLU A 249 -32.58 54.13 -62.39
N GLN A 250 -31.29 54.49 -62.41
CA GLN A 250 -30.76 55.50 -63.31
C GLN A 250 -30.87 55.09 -64.79
N LEU A 251 -30.55 53.84 -65.11
CA LEU A 251 -30.71 53.27 -66.45
C LEU A 251 -32.17 53.39 -66.93
N ASN A 252 -33.14 53.05 -66.07
CA ASN A 252 -34.56 53.17 -66.36
C ASN A 252 -34.99 54.64 -66.58
N ALA A 253 -34.50 55.56 -65.76
CA ALA A 253 -34.79 57.00 -65.91
C ALA A 253 -34.27 57.54 -67.25
N ARG A 254 -32.99 57.27 -67.59
CA ARG A 254 -32.36 57.63 -68.87
C ARG A 254 -33.06 56.99 -70.08
N SER A 255 -33.54 55.76 -69.95
CA SER A 255 -34.33 55.10 -70.99
C SER A 255 -35.69 55.79 -71.22
N GLY A 256 -36.30 56.31 -70.14
CA GLY A 256 -37.47 57.19 -70.21
C GLY A 256 -37.19 58.49 -70.95
N GLU A 257 -36.06 59.16 -70.66
CA GLU A 257 -35.62 60.36 -71.38
C GLU A 257 -35.44 60.10 -72.88
N ILE A 258 -34.79 58.98 -73.26
CA ILE A 258 -34.68 58.57 -74.67
C ILE A 258 -36.04 58.39 -75.30
N THR A 259 -36.99 57.74 -74.61
CA THR A 259 -38.34 57.52 -75.14
C THR A 259 -39.01 58.86 -75.44
N GLN A 260 -38.88 59.84 -74.54
CA GLN A 260 -39.40 61.19 -74.73
C GLN A 260 -38.70 61.92 -75.90
N THR A 261 -37.37 61.81 -76.01
CA THR A 261 -36.63 62.43 -77.11
C THR A 261 -36.93 61.77 -78.46
N VAL A 262 -37.12 60.46 -78.50
CA VAL A 262 -37.56 59.73 -79.70
C VAL A 262 -38.99 60.14 -80.09
N GLU A 263 -39.89 60.34 -79.12
CA GLU A 263 -41.23 60.86 -79.37
C GLU A 263 -41.20 62.31 -79.89
N LEU A 264 -40.29 63.14 -79.40
CA LEU A 264 -40.02 64.47 -79.94
C LEU A 264 -39.52 64.37 -81.39
N ILE A 265 -38.55 63.49 -81.69
CA ILE A 265 -38.07 63.27 -83.06
C ILE A 265 -39.21 62.78 -83.96
N LYS A 266 -40.06 61.87 -83.49
CA LYS A 266 -41.24 61.40 -84.22
C LYS A 266 -42.19 62.57 -84.51
N THR A 267 -42.47 63.40 -83.51
CA THR A 267 -43.29 64.61 -83.67
C THR A 267 -42.68 65.57 -84.68
N ILE A 268 -41.36 65.81 -84.60
CA ILE A 268 -40.61 66.61 -85.56
C ILE A 268 -40.66 65.99 -86.95
N ALA A 269 -40.51 64.68 -87.09
CA ALA A 269 -40.58 63.97 -88.37
C ALA A 269 -41.99 64.04 -88.98
N ASP A 270 -43.04 63.89 -88.16
CA ASP A 270 -44.44 64.04 -88.56
C ASP A 270 -44.73 65.49 -88.99
N GLN A 271 -44.20 66.48 -88.26
CA GLN A 271 -44.23 67.90 -88.65
C GLN A 271 -43.45 68.15 -89.93
N THR A 272 -42.26 67.55 -90.10
CA THR A 272 -41.41 67.69 -91.29
C THR A 272 -42.12 67.10 -92.49
N ASN A 273 -42.75 65.93 -92.32
CA ASN A 273 -43.52 65.27 -93.35
C ASN A 273 -44.73 66.12 -93.76
N LEU A 274 -45.45 66.73 -92.80
CA LEU A 274 -46.54 67.66 -93.06
C LEU A 274 -46.07 68.95 -93.76
N LEU A 275 -44.97 69.54 -93.32
CA LEU A 275 -44.36 70.74 -93.90
C LEU A 275 -43.82 70.48 -95.30
N ALA A 276 -43.12 69.37 -95.50
CA ALA A 276 -42.59 68.94 -96.79
C ALA A 276 -43.70 68.56 -97.78
N LEU A 277 -44.81 67.96 -97.30
CA LEU A 277 -45.98 67.68 -98.12
C LEU A 277 -46.70 68.97 -98.54
N ASN A 278 -46.95 69.88 -97.58
CA ASN A 278 -47.57 71.18 -97.87
C ASN A 278 -46.71 72.02 -98.83
N ALA A 279 -45.39 71.92 -98.69
CA ALA A 279 -44.45 72.50 -99.62
C ALA A 279 -44.44 71.82 -100.99
N ALA A 280 -44.35 70.49 -101.08
CA ALA A 280 -44.36 69.80 -102.36
C ALA A 280 -45.62 70.14 -103.19
N ILE A 281 -46.77 70.30 -102.50
CA ILE A 281 -48.03 70.76 -103.09
C ILE A 281 -47.90 72.18 -103.65
N GLU A 282 -47.39 73.14 -102.87
CA GLU A 282 -47.35 74.56 -103.27
C GLU A 282 -46.24 74.87 -104.29
N ALA A 283 -45.21 74.01 -104.42
CA ALA A 283 -44.09 74.16 -105.38
C ALA A 283 -44.52 73.71 -106.76
N ALA A 284 -45.20 72.56 -106.80
CA ALA A 284 -45.87 72.08 -107.99
C ALA A 284 -46.91 73.10 -108.50
N ARG A 285 -47.43 73.96 -107.62
CA ARG A 285 -48.44 74.98 -107.93
C ARG A 285 -47.89 76.31 -108.45
N ALA A 286 -46.64 76.68 -108.15
CA ALA A 286 -46.14 78.06 -108.30
C ALA A 286 -45.12 78.33 -109.44
N GLY A 287 -44.48 77.31 -110.03
CA GLY A 287 -43.46 77.52 -111.08
C GLY A 287 -42.35 78.51 -110.66
N GLU A 288 -41.88 79.38 -111.57
CA GLU A 288 -40.81 80.38 -111.33
C GLU A 288 -41.08 81.36 -110.16
N HIS A 289 -42.33 81.46 -109.68
CA HIS A 289 -42.73 82.37 -108.59
C HIS A 289 -42.57 81.80 -107.17
N GLY A 290 -41.94 80.62 -107.03
CA GLY A 290 -41.79 79.87 -105.77
C GLY A 290 -41.06 80.54 -104.61
N ARG A 291 -40.99 81.87 -104.48
CA ARG A 291 -40.37 82.54 -103.30
C ARG A 291 -41.03 82.20 -101.97
N GLY A 292 -42.29 81.74 -101.97
CA GLY A 292 -42.92 81.13 -100.78
C GLY A 292 -42.21 79.85 -100.30
N PHE A 293 -41.47 79.15 -101.17
CA PHE A 293 -40.60 78.01 -100.81
C PHE A 293 -39.45 78.40 -99.91
N ALA A 294 -39.03 79.67 -99.90
CA ALA A 294 -37.99 80.12 -98.99
C ALA A 294 -38.42 79.97 -97.52
N VAL A 295 -39.71 80.19 -97.21
CA VAL A 295 -40.25 80.03 -95.85
C VAL A 295 -40.37 78.56 -95.46
N VAL A 296 -40.76 77.69 -96.40
CA VAL A 296 -40.70 76.24 -96.19
C VAL A 296 -39.26 75.80 -95.95
N ALA A 297 -38.31 76.27 -96.75
CA ALA A 297 -36.91 75.89 -96.65
C ALA A 297 -36.32 76.28 -95.28
N ASP A 298 -36.71 77.44 -94.73
CA ASP A 298 -36.34 77.83 -93.36
C ASP A 298 -37.02 76.95 -92.29
N GLU A 299 -38.26 76.52 -92.48
CA GLU A 299 -38.94 75.63 -91.53
C GLU A 299 -38.36 74.20 -91.58
N VAL A 300 -38.05 73.68 -92.77
CA VAL A 300 -37.33 72.41 -92.96
C VAL A 300 -35.91 72.50 -92.38
N ARG A 301 -35.22 73.65 -92.51
CA ARG A 301 -33.92 73.90 -91.88
C ARG A 301 -34.02 73.87 -90.36
N LYS A 302 -35.03 74.53 -89.79
CA LYS A 302 -35.27 74.57 -88.34
C LYS A 302 -35.63 73.18 -87.78
N LEU A 303 -36.37 72.37 -88.52
CA LEU A 303 -36.66 70.98 -88.18
C LEU A 303 -35.42 70.08 -88.30
N ALA A 304 -34.58 70.29 -89.31
CA ALA A 304 -33.28 69.61 -89.42
C ALA A 304 -32.37 69.96 -88.23
N GLU A 305 -32.30 71.22 -87.82
CA GLU A 305 -31.55 71.66 -86.64
C GLU A 305 -32.07 71.03 -85.34
N ASN A 306 -33.40 70.96 -85.15
CA ASN A 306 -34.00 70.30 -83.99
C ASN A 306 -33.80 68.77 -84.01
N THR A 307 -33.86 68.14 -85.18
CA THR A 307 -33.59 66.71 -85.35
C THR A 307 -32.13 66.39 -85.06
N ILE A 308 -31.19 67.23 -85.49
CA ILE A 308 -29.75 67.10 -85.20
C ILE A 308 -29.51 67.23 -83.69
N LYS A 309 -30.13 68.20 -83.01
CA LYS A 309 -30.00 68.35 -81.56
C LYS A 309 -30.57 67.16 -80.79
N ALA A 310 -31.80 66.74 -81.10
CA ALA A 310 -32.43 65.60 -80.46
C ALA A 310 -31.65 64.29 -80.72
N SER A 311 -31.11 64.11 -81.92
CA SER A 311 -30.25 62.95 -82.24
C SER A 311 -28.92 62.97 -81.49
N ALA A 312 -28.33 64.15 -81.30
CA ALA A 312 -27.11 64.32 -80.49
C ALA A 312 -27.37 64.04 -79.00
N GLU A 313 -28.51 64.48 -78.47
CA GLU A 313 -28.95 64.17 -77.10
C GLU A 313 -29.17 62.67 -76.91
N ILE A 314 -29.85 61.98 -77.85
CA ILE A 314 -29.97 60.50 -77.83
C ILE A 314 -28.60 59.84 -77.84
N GLY A 315 -27.67 60.32 -78.68
CA GLY A 315 -26.30 59.79 -78.73
C GLY A 315 -25.57 59.89 -77.39
N GLY A 316 -25.71 61.00 -76.68
CA GLY A 316 -25.13 61.21 -75.35
C GLY A 316 -25.75 60.32 -74.26
N VAL A 317 -27.09 60.20 -74.25
CA VAL A 317 -27.81 59.36 -73.27
C VAL A 317 -27.52 57.87 -73.54
N MET A 318 -27.50 57.43 -74.80
CA MET A 318 -27.13 56.05 -75.17
C MET A 318 -25.69 55.70 -74.81
N GLY A 319 -24.76 56.65 -74.98
CA GLY A 319 -23.37 56.47 -74.52
C GLY A 319 -23.30 56.22 -73.02
N SER A 320 -24.04 57.01 -72.23
CA SER A 320 -24.11 56.85 -70.77
C SER A 320 -24.79 55.54 -70.36
N LEU A 321 -25.89 55.16 -71.01
CA LEU A 321 -26.59 53.88 -70.76
C LEU A 321 -25.67 52.68 -70.98
N ASN A 322 -24.91 52.67 -72.08
CA ASN A 322 -23.98 51.57 -72.36
C ASN A 322 -22.88 51.49 -71.29
N GLN A 323 -22.40 52.63 -70.79
CA GLN A 323 -21.42 52.67 -69.71
C GLN A 323 -22.01 52.15 -68.40
N ASP A 324 -23.21 52.60 -68.01
CA ASP A 324 -23.91 52.16 -66.80
C ASP A 324 -24.21 50.64 -66.86
N ALA A 325 -24.68 50.13 -68.01
CA ALA A 325 -24.95 48.71 -68.22
C ALA A 325 -23.68 47.85 -68.18
N GLN A 326 -22.56 48.34 -68.73
CA GLN A 326 -21.29 47.63 -68.66
C GLN A 326 -20.77 47.57 -67.21
N GLN A 327 -20.88 48.67 -66.46
CA GLN A 327 -20.51 48.71 -65.04
C GLN A 327 -21.35 47.73 -64.22
N MET A 328 -22.67 47.68 -64.44
CA MET A 328 -23.56 46.72 -63.77
C MET A 328 -23.19 45.26 -64.06
N LEU A 329 -22.82 44.95 -65.31
CA LEU A 329 -22.37 43.60 -65.68
C LEU A 329 -21.08 43.21 -64.96
N ASP A 330 -20.14 44.14 -64.82
CA ASP A 330 -18.88 43.89 -64.13
C ASP A 330 -19.08 43.76 -62.61
N ASP A 331 -19.96 44.57 -62.01
CA ASP A 331 -20.35 44.42 -60.61
C ASP A 331 -21.07 43.09 -60.36
N ALA A 332 -21.97 42.66 -61.25
CA ALA A 332 -22.64 41.36 -61.17
C ALA A 332 -21.66 40.18 -61.23
N ARG A 333 -20.62 40.28 -62.08
CA ARG A 333 -19.55 39.27 -62.15
C ARG A 333 -18.72 39.23 -60.87
N GLN A 334 -18.39 40.38 -60.31
CA GLN A 334 -17.67 40.47 -59.04
C GLN A 334 -18.49 39.87 -57.89
N MET A 335 -19.77 40.26 -57.77
CA MET A 335 -20.69 39.71 -56.77
C MET A 335 -20.78 38.19 -56.86
N LYS A 336 -20.90 37.62 -58.07
CA LYS A 336 -20.91 36.17 -58.26
C LYS A 336 -19.62 35.52 -57.75
N THR A 337 -18.47 36.11 -58.05
CA THR A 337 -17.16 35.59 -57.62
C THR A 337 -17.03 35.63 -56.09
N LEU A 338 -17.43 36.74 -55.45
CA LEU A 338 -17.49 36.88 -53.99
C LEU A 338 -18.45 35.87 -53.35
N ALA A 339 -19.61 35.63 -53.97
CA ALA A 339 -20.61 34.69 -53.49
C ALA A 339 -20.11 33.24 -53.58
N ASP A 340 -19.47 32.85 -54.69
CA ASP A 340 -18.88 31.52 -54.84
C ASP A 340 -17.76 31.29 -53.82
N ALA A 341 -16.86 32.27 -53.62
CA ALA A 341 -15.81 32.19 -52.61
C ALA A 341 -16.36 32.11 -51.17
N SER A 342 -17.43 32.86 -50.89
CA SER A 342 -18.12 32.81 -49.58
C SER A 342 -18.77 31.45 -49.35
N ARG A 343 -19.39 30.86 -50.37
CA ARG A 343 -19.99 29.52 -50.30
C ARG A 343 -18.94 28.45 -49.98
N ASP A 344 -17.79 28.49 -50.66
CA ASP A 344 -16.73 27.53 -50.43
C ASP A 344 -16.12 27.67 -49.02
N SER A 345 -15.97 28.91 -48.54
CA SER A 345 -15.52 29.19 -47.16
C SER A 345 -16.51 28.69 -46.10
N VAL A 346 -17.82 28.80 -46.36
CA VAL A 346 -18.87 28.27 -45.48
C VAL A 346 -18.84 26.74 -45.44
N ALA A 347 -18.62 26.08 -46.58
CA ALA A 347 -18.51 24.62 -46.63
C ALA A 347 -17.28 24.11 -45.85
N GLU A 348 -16.14 24.81 -45.95
CA GLU A 348 -14.95 24.48 -45.15
C GLU A 348 -15.21 24.67 -43.65
N LEU A 349 -15.90 25.75 -43.28
CA LEU A 349 -16.28 26.04 -41.91
C LEU A 349 -17.18 24.93 -41.32
N GLU A 350 -18.17 24.45 -42.08
CA GLU A 350 -19.05 23.35 -41.68
C GLU A 350 -18.27 22.07 -41.37
N GLN A 351 -17.30 21.73 -42.22
CA GLN A 351 -16.43 20.56 -42.01
C GLN A 351 -15.54 20.71 -40.77
N ARG A 352 -15.01 21.92 -40.52
CA ARG A 352 -14.22 22.21 -39.32
C ARG A 352 -15.07 22.08 -38.05
N PHE A 353 -16.30 22.61 -38.05
CA PHE A 353 -17.19 22.47 -36.90
C PHE A 353 -17.58 21.02 -36.62
N THR A 354 -17.77 20.21 -37.65
CA THR A 354 -18.01 18.76 -37.50
C THR A 354 -16.82 18.08 -36.82
N THR A 355 -15.61 18.36 -37.30
CA THR A 355 -14.37 17.81 -36.71
C THR A 355 -14.16 18.29 -35.27
N PHE A 356 -14.44 19.56 -34.99
CA PHE A 356 -14.37 20.14 -33.65
C PHE A 356 -15.38 19.46 -32.70
N ALA A 357 -16.62 19.26 -33.14
CA ALA A 357 -17.66 18.62 -32.33
C ALA A 357 -17.33 17.16 -32.00
N ASP A 358 -16.76 16.43 -32.95
CA ASP A 358 -16.32 15.05 -32.74
C ASP A 358 -15.13 14.97 -31.77
N SER A 359 -14.13 15.84 -31.95
CA SER A 359 -12.98 15.95 -31.06
C SER A 359 -13.38 16.35 -29.64
N ALA A 360 -14.31 17.30 -29.49
CA ALA A 360 -14.86 17.69 -28.18
C ALA A 360 -15.61 16.52 -27.51
N ARG A 361 -16.34 15.70 -28.27
CA ARG A 361 -17.00 14.49 -27.77
C ARG A 361 -15.96 13.46 -27.31
N GLU A 362 -14.87 13.28 -28.04
CA GLU A 362 -13.76 12.41 -27.64
C GLU A 362 -13.10 12.90 -26.34
N SER A 363 -12.84 14.21 -26.21
CA SER A 363 -12.31 14.80 -24.98
C SER A 363 -13.21 14.49 -23.78
N LEU A 364 -14.53 14.61 -23.92
CA LEU A 364 -15.46 14.30 -22.83
C LEU A 364 -15.41 12.82 -22.40
N VAL A 365 -15.28 11.90 -23.35
CA VAL A 365 -15.13 10.46 -23.05
C VAL A 365 -13.83 10.20 -22.29
N ARG A 366 -12.71 10.78 -22.76
CA ARG A 366 -11.40 10.65 -22.10
C ARG A 366 -11.37 11.28 -20.71
N ILE A 367 -12.03 12.43 -20.50
CA ILE A 367 -12.18 13.04 -19.17
C ILE A 367 -12.93 12.08 -18.23
N GLY A 368 -13.99 11.43 -18.70
CA GLY A 368 -14.71 10.42 -17.93
C GLY A 368 -13.82 9.25 -17.52
N TYR A 369 -12.99 8.75 -18.44
CA TYR A 369 -12.01 7.71 -18.14
C TYR A 369 -11.00 8.14 -17.08
N VAL A 370 -10.34 9.30 -17.26
CA VAL A 370 -9.36 9.85 -16.31
C VAL A 370 -9.97 10.05 -14.94
N HIS A 371 -11.20 10.59 -14.88
CA HIS A 371 -11.92 10.76 -13.63
C HIS A 371 -12.13 9.43 -12.90
N ASP A 372 -12.60 8.41 -13.60
CA ASP A 372 -12.93 7.12 -12.99
C ASP A 372 -11.68 6.36 -12.52
N ILE A 373 -10.61 6.30 -13.33
CA ILE A 373 -9.36 5.64 -12.91
C ILE A 373 -8.68 6.39 -11.76
N SER A 374 -8.71 7.72 -11.76
CA SER A 374 -8.18 8.54 -10.65
C SER A 374 -8.95 8.25 -9.36
N PHE A 375 -10.27 8.13 -9.48
CA PHE A 375 -11.12 7.81 -8.35
C PHE A 375 -10.83 6.40 -7.81
N THR A 376 -10.79 5.38 -8.66
CA THR A 376 -10.50 4.01 -8.22
C THR A 376 -9.09 3.88 -7.65
N SER A 377 -8.10 4.58 -8.21
CA SER A 377 -6.74 4.67 -7.67
C SER A 377 -6.73 5.24 -6.24
N LEU A 378 -7.50 6.30 -5.96
CA LEU A 378 -7.66 6.82 -4.60
C LEU A 378 -8.28 5.79 -3.65
N ALA A 379 -9.29 5.03 -4.12
CA ALA A 379 -9.92 3.96 -3.37
C ALA A 379 -8.93 2.83 -3.02
N LYS A 380 -8.02 2.48 -3.94
CA LYS A 380 -6.91 1.53 -3.68
C LYS A 380 -5.98 2.06 -2.58
N VAL A 381 -5.58 3.34 -2.65
CA VAL A 381 -4.71 3.98 -1.64
C VAL A 381 -5.35 3.95 -0.26
N ASP A 382 -6.64 4.26 -0.16
CA ASP A 382 -7.37 4.23 1.12
C ASP A 382 -7.33 2.83 1.77
N HIS A 383 -7.45 1.75 0.97
CA HIS A 383 -7.28 0.38 1.45
C HIS A 383 -5.85 0.08 1.92
N VAL A 384 -4.84 0.56 1.19
CA VAL A 384 -3.44 0.41 1.61
C VAL A 384 -3.22 1.10 2.96
N VAL A 385 -3.70 2.34 3.12
CA VAL A 385 -3.57 3.08 4.38
C VAL A 385 -4.27 2.35 5.53
N TYR A 386 -5.47 1.84 5.31
CA TYR A 386 -6.20 1.04 6.30
C TYR A 386 -5.37 -0.17 6.77
N LYS A 387 -4.80 -0.95 5.84
CA LYS A 387 -3.94 -2.10 6.16
C LYS A 387 -2.64 -1.68 6.85
N GLN A 388 -2.02 -0.57 6.45
CA GLN A 388 -0.80 -0.07 7.11
C GLN A 388 -1.04 0.27 8.58
N ASN A 389 -2.20 0.83 8.92
CA ASN A 389 -2.57 1.06 10.32
C ASN A 389 -2.64 -0.26 11.09
N ALA A 390 -3.18 -1.34 10.51
CA ALA A 390 -3.22 -2.64 11.16
C ALA A 390 -1.82 -3.20 11.45
N TYR A 391 -0.89 -3.13 10.49
CA TYR A 391 0.49 -3.56 10.72
C TYR A 391 1.20 -2.72 11.80
N LEU A 392 0.97 -1.41 11.82
CA LEU A 392 1.53 -0.53 12.84
C LEU A 392 0.94 -0.80 14.23
N ALA A 393 -0.36 -1.12 14.30
CA ALA A 393 -1.05 -1.44 15.54
C ALA A 393 -0.46 -2.65 16.27
N VAL A 394 0.10 -3.63 15.55
CA VAL A 394 0.80 -4.78 16.17
C VAL A 394 2.00 -4.34 16.99
N ASN A 395 2.75 -3.35 16.50
CA ASN A 395 3.94 -2.83 17.19
C ASN A 395 3.60 -1.79 18.26
N ARG A 396 2.50 -1.04 18.07
CA ARG A 396 2.10 0.06 18.96
C ARG A 396 1.07 -0.34 20.04
N GLY A 397 0.44 -1.50 19.89
CA GLY A 397 -0.53 -2.06 20.82
C GLY A 397 -1.99 -1.64 20.56
N ALA A 398 -2.92 -2.30 21.26
CA ALA A 398 -4.37 -2.17 21.06
C ALA A 398 -4.95 -0.78 21.40
N GLY A 399 -4.26 0.00 22.24
CA GLY A 399 -4.68 1.36 22.61
C GLY A 399 -4.23 2.46 21.65
N SER A 400 -3.46 2.11 20.61
CA SER A 400 -2.90 3.05 19.64
C SER A 400 -3.99 3.68 18.75
N ASP A 401 -3.69 4.85 18.20
CA ASP A 401 -4.60 5.49 17.24
C ASP A 401 -4.73 4.68 15.95
N GLU A 402 -3.68 3.93 15.58
CA GLU A 402 -3.72 2.98 14.48
C GLU A 402 -4.73 1.85 14.72
N ALA A 403 -4.75 1.26 15.92
CA ALA A 403 -5.73 0.24 16.28
C ALA A 403 -7.17 0.78 16.22
N LYS A 404 -7.38 2.03 16.67
CA LYS A 404 -8.69 2.71 16.56
C LYS A 404 -9.09 2.93 15.10
N ALA A 405 -8.15 3.32 14.25
CA ALA A 405 -8.41 3.53 12.82
C ALA A 405 -8.87 2.23 12.11
N VAL A 406 -8.43 1.06 12.59
CA VAL A 406 -8.81 -0.26 12.05
C VAL A 406 -10.15 -0.76 12.59
N SER A 407 -10.59 -0.26 13.76
CA SER A 407 -11.81 -0.71 14.43
C SER A 407 -13.13 -0.38 13.72
N VAL A 408 -13.09 0.45 12.68
CA VAL A 408 -14.28 0.76 11.86
C VAL A 408 -14.70 -0.45 11.03
N ASP A 409 -16.00 -0.59 10.81
CA ASP A 409 -16.57 -1.59 9.91
C ASP A 409 -16.41 -1.19 8.43
N GLU A 410 -16.78 -2.12 7.55
CA GLU A 410 -16.71 -1.96 6.11
C GLU A 410 -17.59 -0.83 5.58
N HIS A 411 -18.59 -0.35 6.31
CA HIS A 411 -19.46 0.73 5.84
C HIS A 411 -18.94 2.11 6.25
N ASN A 412 -18.32 2.18 7.43
CA ASN A 412 -17.83 3.42 8.04
C ASN A 412 -16.39 3.77 7.65
N CYS A 413 -15.68 2.87 6.98
CA CYS A 413 -14.37 3.15 6.40
C CYS A 413 -14.48 4.10 5.19
N ARG A 414 -13.36 4.70 4.76
CA ARG A 414 -13.36 5.64 3.63
C ARG A 414 -13.82 4.99 2.32
N PHE A 415 -13.36 3.77 2.06
CA PHE A 415 -13.77 2.98 0.91
C PHE A 415 -15.26 2.62 0.97
N GLY A 416 -15.78 2.22 2.13
CA GLY A 416 -17.20 1.93 2.35
C GLY A 416 -18.11 3.11 2.09
N LYS A 417 -17.75 4.28 2.63
CA LYS A 417 -18.46 5.53 2.35
C LYS A 417 -18.49 5.85 0.88
N TRP A 418 -17.39 5.63 0.16
CA TRP A 418 -17.39 5.75 -1.29
C TRP A 418 -18.31 4.72 -1.95
N PHE A 419 -18.16 3.44 -1.58
CA PHE A 419 -18.91 2.34 -2.15
C PHE A 419 -20.40 2.63 -2.07
N GLU A 420 -20.89 3.23 -0.99
CA GLU A 420 -22.31 3.56 -0.83
C GLU A 420 -22.74 4.92 -1.40
N SER A 421 -21.78 5.81 -1.68
CA SER A 421 -22.04 7.16 -2.20
C SER A 421 -22.56 7.19 -3.63
N ASP A 422 -23.06 8.35 -4.05
CA ASP A 422 -23.43 8.62 -5.45
C ASP A 422 -22.24 8.44 -6.42
N ALA A 423 -21.01 8.70 -5.96
CA ALA A 423 -19.80 8.47 -6.74
C ALA A 423 -19.51 6.98 -6.96
N GLY A 424 -19.87 6.10 -6.00
CA GLY A 424 -19.84 4.65 -6.19
C GLY A 424 -21.03 4.17 -7.03
N ALA A 425 -22.18 4.84 -6.91
CA ALA A 425 -23.42 4.45 -7.58
C ALA A 425 -23.32 4.39 -9.10
N ILE A 426 -22.44 5.20 -9.71
CA ILE A 426 -22.19 5.17 -11.16
C ILE A 426 -21.66 3.82 -11.65
N PHE A 427 -21.10 3.01 -10.75
CA PHE A 427 -20.55 1.70 -11.05
C PHE A 427 -21.48 0.53 -10.68
N LYS A 428 -22.62 0.77 -10.00
CA LYS A 428 -23.54 -0.27 -9.50
C LYS A 428 -24.04 -1.27 -10.56
N LYS A 429 -24.10 -0.82 -11.81
CA LYS A 429 -24.55 -1.64 -12.95
C LYS A 429 -23.50 -2.65 -13.45
N TYR A 430 -22.25 -2.53 -13.01
CA TYR A 430 -21.13 -3.36 -13.43
C TYR A 430 -20.94 -4.56 -12.49
N GLY A 431 -20.62 -5.72 -13.05
CA GLY A 431 -20.52 -6.98 -12.32
C GLY A 431 -19.35 -6.98 -11.34
N ALA A 432 -18.22 -6.38 -11.72
CA ALA A 432 -17.09 -6.18 -10.82
C ALA A 432 -17.46 -5.44 -9.53
N TYR A 433 -18.23 -4.34 -9.64
CA TYR A 433 -18.65 -3.55 -8.48
C TYR A 433 -19.49 -4.37 -7.49
N GLN A 434 -20.45 -5.16 -7.99
CA GLN A 434 -21.32 -5.97 -7.14
C GLN A 434 -20.55 -7.06 -6.38
N ARG A 435 -19.45 -7.56 -6.97
CA ARG A 435 -18.58 -8.56 -6.35
C ARG A 435 -17.67 -7.98 -5.26
N MET A 436 -17.42 -6.67 -5.22
CA MET A 436 -16.50 -6.05 -4.25
C MET A 436 -16.97 -6.13 -2.79
N ALA A 437 -18.28 -6.19 -2.54
CA ALA A 437 -18.82 -6.16 -1.18
C ALA A 437 -18.31 -7.33 -0.32
N THR A 438 -18.19 -8.52 -0.92
CA THR A 438 -17.74 -9.74 -0.21
C THR A 438 -16.28 -9.67 0.24
N PRO A 439 -15.29 -9.42 -0.65
CA PRO A 439 -13.90 -9.29 -0.24
C PRO A 439 -13.68 -8.05 0.63
N HIS A 440 -14.45 -6.96 0.44
CA HIS A 440 -14.39 -5.80 1.35
C HIS A 440 -14.75 -6.13 2.79
N ALA A 441 -15.90 -6.79 3.01
CA ALA A 441 -16.27 -7.30 4.33
C ALA A 441 -15.25 -8.33 4.85
N GLY A 442 -14.61 -9.09 3.94
CA GLY A 442 -13.50 -10.00 4.24
C GLY A 442 -12.29 -9.29 4.82
N VAL A 443 -11.85 -8.17 4.23
CA VAL A 443 -10.73 -7.36 4.75
C VAL A 443 -11.01 -6.92 6.19
N HIS A 444 -12.18 -6.31 6.43
CA HIS A 444 -12.54 -5.80 7.75
C HIS A 444 -12.66 -6.91 8.80
N ARG A 445 -13.37 -8.00 8.49
CA ARG A 445 -13.54 -9.14 9.40
C ARG A 445 -12.20 -9.73 9.84
N ASN A 446 -11.32 -9.98 8.88
CA ASN A 446 -10.00 -10.55 9.16
C ASN A 446 -9.12 -9.56 9.93
N MET A 447 -9.16 -8.26 9.60
CA MET A 447 -8.41 -7.24 10.34
C MET A 447 -8.91 -7.09 11.79
N HIS A 448 -10.22 -7.15 12.02
CA HIS A 448 -10.79 -7.16 13.38
C HIS A 448 -10.37 -8.40 14.17
N GLU A 449 -10.32 -9.57 13.52
CA GLU A 449 -9.82 -10.79 14.14
C GLU A 449 -8.33 -10.68 14.53
N ALA A 450 -7.50 -10.08 13.67
CA ALA A 450 -6.11 -9.80 13.98
C ALA A 450 -5.98 -8.81 15.15
N MET A 451 -6.78 -7.73 15.18
CA MET A 451 -6.77 -6.74 16.27
C MET A 451 -7.23 -7.33 17.60
N ALA A 452 -8.19 -8.25 17.59
CA ALA A 452 -8.63 -8.95 18.79
C ALA A 452 -7.51 -9.77 19.44
N CYS A 453 -6.54 -10.26 18.65
CA CYS A 453 -5.38 -11.01 19.14
C CYS A 453 -4.39 -10.14 19.94
N LEU A 454 -4.42 -8.81 19.77
CA LEU A 454 -3.53 -7.90 20.50
C LEU A 454 -3.73 -7.96 22.03
N ASN A 455 -4.95 -8.25 22.48
CA ASN A 455 -5.29 -8.36 23.90
C ASN A 455 -5.23 -9.81 24.44
N GLN A 456 -4.78 -10.78 23.64
CA GLN A 456 -4.76 -12.22 23.98
C GLN A 456 -3.36 -12.74 24.33
N GLY A 457 -2.42 -11.84 24.66
CA GLY A 457 -1.07 -12.26 25.06
C GLY A 457 -0.23 -12.86 23.93
N TRP A 458 -0.42 -12.40 22.70
CA TRP A 458 0.28 -12.90 21.50
C TRP A 458 1.82 -12.92 21.63
N GLU A 459 2.41 -12.11 22.51
CA GLU A 459 3.86 -12.09 22.77
C GLU A 459 4.38 -13.39 23.42
N SER A 460 3.50 -14.22 23.99
CA SER A 460 3.87 -15.45 24.71
C SER A 460 3.17 -16.71 24.19
N HIS A 461 2.22 -16.58 23.26
CA HIS A 461 1.32 -17.66 22.82
C HIS A 461 1.38 -17.88 21.31
N LEU A 462 2.00 -19.00 20.88
CA LEU A 462 2.25 -19.30 19.46
C LEU A 462 0.95 -19.50 18.65
N ASP A 463 -0.07 -20.08 19.27
CA ASP A 463 -1.41 -20.26 18.69
C ASP A 463 -2.07 -18.91 18.36
N VAL A 464 -1.96 -17.93 19.26
CA VAL A 464 -2.45 -16.57 19.03
C VAL A 464 -1.65 -15.88 17.93
N GLN A 465 -0.32 -16.08 17.87
CA GLN A 465 0.51 -15.54 16.78
C GLN A 465 0.13 -16.10 15.41
N GLU A 466 -0.12 -17.41 15.34
CA GLU A 466 -0.51 -18.06 14.09
C GLU A 466 -1.92 -17.64 13.64
N LYS A 467 -2.85 -17.49 14.58
CA LYS A 467 -4.18 -16.91 14.31
C LYS A 467 -4.07 -15.49 13.76
N MET A 468 -3.28 -14.64 14.41
CA MET A 468 -3.05 -13.26 13.95
C MET A 468 -2.44 -13.24 12.54
N TYR A 469 -1.41 -14.06 12.29
CA TYR A 469 -0.76 -14.12 10.99
C TYR A 469 -1.73 -14.53 9.87
N ARG A 470 -2.54 -15.59 10.09
CA ARG A 470 -3.54 -16.05 9.12
C ARG A 470 -4.61 -14.99 8.84
N ALA A 471 -5.01 -14.25 9.85
CA ALA A 471 -5.95 -13.15 9.68
C ALA A 471 -5.35 -12.03 8.80
N PHE A 472 -4.08 -11.66 9.00
CA PHE A 472 -3.39 -10.73 8.10
C PHE A 472 -3.30 -11.28 6.66
N GLU A 473 -2.90 -12.53 6.50
CA GLU A 473 -2.79 -13.18 5.18
C GLU A 473 -4.13 -13.20 4.43
N ALA A 474 -5.22 -13.56 5.11
CA ALA A 474 -6.56 -13.58 4.52
C ALA A 474 -7.06 -12.17 4.16
N ALA A 475 -6.74 -11.17 4.98
CA ALA A 475 -7.08 -9.78 4.68
C ALA A 475 -6.27 -9.22 3.49
N GLU A 476 -5.00 -9.59 3.34
CA GLU A 476 -4.22 -9.24 2.15
C GLU A 476 -4.82 -9.86 0.89
N SER A 477 -5.13 -11.16 0.92
CA SER A 477 -5.78 -11.85 -0.20
C SER A 477 -7.11 -11.21 -0.60
N ALA A 478 -7.97 -10.89 0.38
CA ALA A 478 -9.23 -10.22 0.11
C ALA A 478 -9.02 -8.79 -0.43
N SER A 479 -7.98 -8.09 0.03
CA SER A 479 -7.63 -6.78 -0.49
C SER A 479 -7.16 -6.86 -1.95
N ASP A 480 -6.38 -7.87 -2.33
CA ASP A 480 -5.94 -8.06 -3.71
C ASP A 480 -7.13 -8.29 -4.66
N GLU A 481 -8.15 -9.03 -4.21
CA GLU A 481 -9.40 -9.18 -4.95
C GLU A 481 -10.10 -7.83 -5.17
N ILE A 482 -10.14 -6.96 -4.15
CA ILE A 482 -10.71 -5.60 -4.30
C ILE A 482 -9.90 -4.78 -5.32
N MET A 483 -8.57 -4.83 -5.26
CA MET A 483 -7.72 -4.11 -6.22
C MET A 483 -8.00 -4.54 -7.66
N ALA A 484 -8.10 -5.86 -7.90
CA ALA A 484 -8.39 -6.41 -9.21
C ALA A 484 -9.80 -6.04 -9.70
N LEU A 485 -10.79 -6.06 -8.81
CA LEU A 485 -12.16 -5.65 -9.14
C LEU A 485 -12.26 -4.15 -9.44
N LEU A 486 -11.45 -3.31 -8.79
CA LEU A 486 -11.39 -1.87 -9.08
C LEU A 486 -10.83 -1.61 -10.48
N ASP A 487 -9.87 -2.41 -10.94
CA ASP A 487 -9.42 -2.34 -12.33
C ASP A 487 -10.49 -2.86 -13.30
N GLU A 488 -11.16 -3.94 -12.93
CA GLU A 488 -12.20 -4.54 -13.76
C GLU A 488 -13.40 -3.62 -13.93
N VAL A 489 -13.82 -2.89 -12.90
CA VAL A 489 -14.98 -2.00 -12.99
C VAL A 489 -14.73 -0.82 -13.93
N VAL A 490 -13.50 -0.29 -13.98
CA VAL A 490 -13.12 0.76 -14.93
C VAL A 490 -13.13 0.19 -16.36
N ARG A 491 -12.59 -1.01 -16.56
CA ARG A 491 -12.63 -1.70 -17.86
C ARG A 491 -14.05 -2.03 -18.33
N GLU A 492 -14.94 -2.46 -17.44
CA GLU A 492 -16.35 -2.72 -17.78
C GLU A 492 -17.08 -1.44 -18.22
N LYS A 493 -16.74 -0.28 -17.63
CA LYS A 493 -17.35 1.01 -17.96
C LYS A 493 -16.87 1.61 -19.28
N HIS A 494 -15.57 1.57 -19.53
CA HIS A 494 -14.95 2.26 -20.67
C HIS A 494 -14.59 1.33 -21.84
N GLY A 495 -14.72 0.01 -21.64
CA GLY A 495 -14.30 -1.01 -22.61
C GLY A 495 -12.77 -1.15 -22.68
N ALA A 496 -12.30 -2.18 -23.39
CA ALA A 496 -10.87 -2.43 -23.59
C ALA A 496 -10.16 -1.33 -24.43
N ALA A 497 -10.92 -0.54 -25.19
CA ALA A 497 -10.38 0.46 -26.12
C ALA A 497 -9.87 1.75 -25.43
N ALA A 498 -10.26 2.03 -24.19
CA ALA A 498 -9.80 3.21 -23.44
C ALA A 498 -8.43 3.01 -22.74
N ALA A 499 -7.93 1.78 -22.70
CA ALA A 499 -6.66 1.41 -22.06
C ALA A 499 -5.46 1.37 -23.03
N GLY A 500 -5.67 1.73 -24.31
CA GLY A 500 -4.66 1.69 -25.37
C GLY A 500 -4.07 3.05 -25.68
#